data_AF-A0A522CYR5-F1
#
_entry.id   AF-A0A522CYR5-F1
#
_cell.length_a   1.000
_cell.length_b   1.000
_cell.length_c   1.000
_cell.angle_alpha   90.00
_cell.angle_beta   90.00
_cell.angle_gamma   90.00
#
_symmetry.space_group_name_H-M   'P 1'
#
loop_
_entity.id
_entity.type
_entity.pdbx_description
1 polymer ?
#
loop_
_entity_poly.entity_id
_entity_poly.type
_entity_poly.pdbx_seq_one_letter_code
_entity_poly.pdbx_strand_id
1 'polypeptide(L)'
;MSTQSRTSRVPGYTPMSEGKRVSGAVQVYSTQARDQIHAIGQRFFREMGISNFMDDVFCCVDELIKNAVKANYKLLLIMEHMYGMNARMNPGASPQEIRNAILDTLSDRNAYDNIAAEIIRRDNISGMVREVLNEEARHLAVKNRVYQENRAYSPDEREVLSRLKNLQKIRAGMKERDFKIVLTMEANEGVIYISVTNTAPILSNDLARILEKRREHRQCREEGREYEFFVNNIDTSESGFGLGYATIDCHLLNMGINPEHAIDIDSNRDTTVRLALPIEALMKKCDP
;
A
#
# COMPACT_ATOMS: atom_id res chain seq x y z
N MET A 1 50.43 -7.46 -2.58
CA MET A 1 49.35 -6.73 -3.26
C MET A 1 48.05 -7.01 -2.51
N SER A 2 47.71 -6.16 -1.54
CA SER A 2 46.42 -6.17 -0.86
C SER A 2 45.83 -4.76 -0.99
N THR A 3 44.82 -4.65 -1.85
CA THR A 3 44.06 -3.42 -2.04
C THR A 3 43.13 -3.24 -0.85
N GLN A 4 43.51 -2.35 0.07
CA GLN A 4 42.61 -1.82 1.09
C GLN A 4 41.51 -1.00 0.41
N SER A 5 40.27 -1.43 0.61
CA SER A 5 39.05 -0.68 0.28
C SER A 5 39.03 0.62 1.09
N ARG A 6 39.15 1.76 0.41
CA ARG A 6 38.93 3.09 0.97
C ARG A 6 37.43 3.32 1.10
N THR A 7 36.86 3.03 2.26
CA THR A 7 35.56 3.59 2.66
C THR A 7 35.77 5.07 2.99
N SER A 8 35.23 5.97 2.18
CA SER A 8 35.18 7.40 2.47
C SER A 8 34.36 7.65 3.73
N ARG A 9 35.01 7.93 4.85
CA ARG A 9 34.34 8.37 6.08
C ARG A 9 33.97 9.84 5.94
N VAL A 10 32.68 10.13 5.87
CA VAL A 10 32.15 11.50 6.05
C VAL A 10 32.35 11.89 7.52
N PRO A 11 33.07 12.98 7.84
CA PRO A 11 33.27 13.42 9.21
C PRO A 11 31.93 13.71 9.91
N GLY A 12 31.68 13.08 11.07
CA GLY A 12 30.43 13.24 11.84
C GLY A 12 29.40 12.12 11.68
N TYR A 13 29.59 11.20 10.73
CA TYR A 13 28.73 10.01 10.61
C TYR A 13 29.26 8.86 11.47
N THR A 14 28.54 8.56 12.56
CA THR A 14 28.70 7.28 13.26
C THR A 14 27.66 6.34 12.67
N PRO A 15 28.02 5.31 11.88
CA PRO A 15 27.05 4.32 11.45
C PRO A 15 26.40 3.75 12.70
N MET A 16 25.09 3.88 12.79
CA MET A 16 24.35 3.18 13.82
C MET A 16 24.55 1.67 13.67
N SER A 17 24.39 0.94 14.77
CA SER A 17 24.29 -0.52 14.75
C SER A 17 23.32 -0.96 13.66
N GLU A 18 23.84 -1.63 12.63
CA GLU A 18 23.06 -2.38 11.64
C GLU A 18 21.94 -3.16 12.37
N GLY A 19 20.70 -3.09 11.86
CA GLY A 19 19.62 -3.95 12.36
C GLY A 19 18.53 -3.29 13.23
N LYS A 20 18.34 -1.97 13.20
CA LYS A 20 17.08 -1.39 13.73
C LYS A 20 15.93 -1.68 12.75
N ARG A 21 15.00 -2.52 13.19
CA ARG A 21 13.75 -2.86 12.49
C ARG A 21 12.55 -2.46 13.32
N VAL A 22 11.59 -1.78 12.69
CA VAL A 22 10.27 -1.50 13.26
C VAL A 22 9.22 -2.13 12.35
N SER A 23 8.22 -2.80 12.93
CA SER A 23 7.13 -3.39 12.18
C SER A 23 5.80 -3.17 12.88
N GLY A 24 4.72 -3.01 12.11
CA GLY A 24 3.37 -2.82 12.63
C GLY A 24 2.31 -3.24 11.63
N ALA A 25 1.17 -3.69 12.13
CA ALA A 25 0.02 -4.04 11.32
C ALA A 25 -0.94 -2.84 11.20
N VAL A 26 -1.32 -2.50 9.98
CA VAL A 26 -2.32 -1.48 9.65
C VAL A 26 -3.63 -2.17 9.27
N GLN A 27 -4.61 -2.12 10.17
CA GLN A 27 -5.96 -2.64 9.90
C GLN A 27 -6.92 -1.56 9.38
N VAL A 28 -6.76 -0.32 9.86
CA VAL A 28 -7.54 0.84 9.44
C VAL A 28 -6.59 2.03 9.32
N TYR A 29 -6.49 2.61 8.13
CA TYR A 29 -5.59 3.73 7.87
C TYR A 29 -6.23 5.09 8.18
N SER A 30 -6.44 5.36 9.48
CA SER A 30 -6.99 6.63 9.99
C SER A 30 -5.92 7.68 10.27
N THR A 31 -6.29 8.94 10.51
CA THR A 31 -5.34 10.01 10.90
C THR A 31 -4.46 9.60 12.08
N GLN A 32 -5.04 8.99 13.12
CA GLN A 32 -4.26 8.45 14.24
C GLN A 32 -3.16 7.45 13.79
N ALA A 33 -3.46 6.58 12.82
CA ALA A 33 -2.49 5.61 12.31
C ALA A 33 -1.42 6.32 11.46
N ARG A 34 -1.82 7.31 10.66
CA ARG A 34 -0.93 8.19 9.90
C ARG A 34 0.04 8.92 10.83
N ASP A 35 -0.46 9.55 11.89
CA ASP A 35 0.34 10.27 12.89
C ASP A 35 1.34 9.33 13.59
N GLN A 36 0.91 8.11 13.95
CA GLN A 36 1.78 7.11 14.56
C GLN A 36 2.91 6.67 13.62
N ILE A 37 2.58 6.38 12.36
CA ILE A 37 3.56 5.99 11.34
C ILE A 37 4.54 7.14 11.07
N HIS A 38 4.03 8.37 10.95
CA HIS A 38 4.86 9.56 10.75
C HIS A 38 5.80 9.78 11.94
N ALA A 39 5.30 9.72 13.18
CA ALA A 39 6.12 9.88 14.38
C ALA A 39 7.19 8.79 14.54
N ILE A 40 6.89 7.55 14.16
CA ILE A 40 7.88 6.45 14.12
C ILE A 40 8.95 6.76 13.08
N GLY A 41 8.55 7.07 11.84
CA GLY A 41 9.45 7.39 10.75
C GLY A 41 10.31 8.62 11.05
N GLN A 42 9.75 9.67 11.64
CA GLN A 42 10.47 10.88 11.99
C GLN A 42 11.60 10.62 12.99
N ARG A 43 11.37 9.77 14.01
CA ARG A 43 12.44 9.35 14.93
C ARG A 43 13.53 8.59 14.18
N PHE A 44 13.14 7.67 13.32
CA PHE A 44 14.05 6.86 12.52
C PHE A 44 14.92 7.71 11.57
N PHE A 45 14.32 8.66 10.86
CA PHE A 45 14.98 9.55 9.91
C PHE A 45 15.83 10.63 10.59
N ARG A 46 15.45 11.09 11.79
CA ARG A 46 16.24 12.03 12.59
C ARG A 46 17.55 11.43 13.06
N GLU A 47 17.52 10.18 13.51
CA GLU A 47 18.74 9.46 13.90
C GLU A 47 19.72 9.31 12.72
N MET A 48 19.23 9.35 11.48
CA MET A 48 20.03 9.20 10.25
C MET A 48 20.42 10.51 9.58
N GLY A 49 20.05 11.67 10.16
CA GLY A 49 20.37 12.97 9.59
C GLY A 49 19.64 13.32 8.28
N ILE A 50 18.56 12.61 7.94
CA ILE A 50 17.81 12.76 6.68
C ILE A 50 16.36 13.20 6.89
N SER A 51 16.07 13.87 8.02
CA SER A 51 14.70 14.27 8.39
C SER A 51 13.99 15.13 7.35
N ASN A 52 14.72 15.87 6.52
CA ASN A 52 14.17 16.75 5.48
C ASN A 52 13.37 15.98 4.42
N PHE A 53 13.59 14.68 4.28
CA PHE A 53 12.90 13.82 3.30
C PHE A 53 11.72 13.05 3.88
N MET A 54 11.44 13.21 5.18
CA MET A 54 10.42 12.42 5.87
C MET A 54 9.03 12.60 5.24
N ASP A 55 8.67 13.81 4.83
CA ASP A 55 7.34 14.09 4.28
C ASP A 55 7.17 13.47 2.88
N ASP A 56 8.20 13.55 2.01
CA ASP A 56 8.20 12.86 0.72
C ASP A 56 8.11 11.34 0.87
N VAL A 57 8.91 10.76 1.79
CA VAL A 57 8.85 9.33 2.10
C VAL A 57 7.50 8.94 2.68
N PHE A 58 6.92 9.77 3.55
CA PHE A 58 5.61 9.50 4.12
C PHE A 58 4.53 9.48 3.05
N CYS A 59 4.56 10.40 2.09
CA CYS A 59 3.66 10.37 0.93
C CYS A 59 3.79 9.06 0.14
N CYS A 60 5.02 8.56 -0.07
CA CYS A 60 5.23 7.26 -0.69
C CYS A 60 4.59 6.12 0.11
N VAL A 61 4.79 6.09 1.42
CA VAL A 61 4.23 5.06 2.31
C VAL A 61 2.70 5.14 2.37
N ASP A 62 2.13 6.34 2.39
CA ASP A 62 0.69 6.61 2.38
C ASP A 62 0.03 6.02 1.13
N GLU A 63 0.61 6.24 -0.04
CA GLU A 63 0.14 5.66 -1.31
C GLU A 63 0.28 4.12 -1.35
N LEU A 64 1.36 3.56 -0.82
CA LEU A 64 1.52 2.10 -0.73
C LEU A 64 0.48 1.46 0.19
N ILE A 65 0.20 2.05 1.35
CA ILE A 65 -0.81 1.52 2.28
C ILE A 65 -2.21 1.60 1.66
N LYS A 66 -2.56 2.71 1.00
CA LYS A 66 -3.84 2.85 0.29
C LYS A 66 -4.02 1.78 -0.80
N ASN A 67 -2.97 1.51 -1.58
CA ASN A 67 -2.99 0.45 -2.59
C ASN A 67 -3.18 -0.94 -1.96
N ALA A 68 -2.51 -1.20 -0.84
CA ALA A 68 -2.67 -2.44 -0.08
C ALA A 68 -4.11 -2.63 0.48
N VAL A 69 -4.74 -1.57 0.99
CA VAL A 69 -6.15 -1.60 1.42
C VAL A 69 -7.06 -1.98 0.26
N LYS A 70 -6.89 -1.31 -0.89
CA LYS A 70 -7.68 -1.58 -2.10
C LYS A 70 -7.52 -3.02 -2.60
N ALA A 71 -6.30 -3.55 -2.57
CA ALA A 71 -6.01 -4.93 -2.97
C ALA A 71 -6.74 -5.94 -2.05
N ASN A 72 -6.72 -5.73 -0.74
CA ASN A 72 -7.41 -6.59 0.21
C ASN A 72 -8.94 -6.56 0.01
N TYR A 73 -9.53 -5.40 -0.26
CA TYR A 73 -10.96 -5.29 -0.55
C TYR A 73 -11.34 -6.03 -1.83
N LYS A 74 -10.53 -5.86 -2.88
CA LYS A 74 -10.72 -6.54 -4.16
C LYS A 74 -10.64 -8.06 -3.99
N LEU A 75 -9.64 -8.57 -3.27
CA LEU A 75 -9.51 -10.01 -3.00
C LEU A 75 -10.75 -10.55 -2.29
N LEU A 76 -11.20 -9.89 -1.22
CA LEU A 76 -12.34 -10.39 -0.45
C LEU A 76 -13.62 -10.46 -1.30
N LEU A 77 -13.86 -9.45 -2.15
CA LEU A 77 -14.98 -9.46 -3.09
C LEU A 77 -14.87 -10.59 -4.12
N ILE A 78 -13.68 -10.83 -4.67
CA ILE A 78 -13.44 -11.95 -5.59
C ILE A 78 -13.73 -13.28 -4.88
N MET A 79 -13.25 -13.47 -3.65
CA MET A 79 -13.51 -14.67 -2.86
C MET A 79 -15.00 -14.90 -2.59
N GLU A 80 -15.77 -13.84 -2.34
CA GLU A 80 -17.23 -13.95 -2.18
C GLU A 80 -17.92 -14.45 -3.46
N HIS A 81 -17.48 -13.96 -4.62
CA HIS A 81 -17.98 -14.45 -5.92
C HIS A 81 -17.57 -15.90 -6.16
N MET A 82 -16.32 -16.27 -5.88
CA MET A 82 -15.86 -17.66 -5.97
C MET A 82 -16.69 -18.59 -5.08
N TYR A 83 -17.01 -18.16 -3.86
CA TYR A 83 -17.87 -18.90 -2.95
C TYR A 83 -19.26 -19.11 -3.54
N GLY A 84 -19.88 -18.04 -4.06
CA GLY A 84 -21.19 -18.11 -4.70
C GLY A 84 -21.22 -19.03 -5.93
N MET A 85 -20.17 -18.98 -6.76
CA MET A 85 -20.03 -19.88 -7.91
C MET A 85 -19.90 -21.34 -7.48
N ASN A 86 -19.02 -21.63 -6.53
CA ASN A 86 -18.82 -22.98 -6.01
C ASN A 86 -20.08 -23.55 -5.35
N ALA A 87 -20.80 -22.75 -4.56
CA ALA A 87 -22.05 -23.17 -3.92
C ALA A 87 -23.15 -23.52 -4.96
N ARG A 88 -23.17 -22.84 -6.11
CA ARG A 88 -24.12 -23.14 -7.20
C ARG A 88 -23.70 -24.37 -8.01
N MET A 89 -22.41 -24.53 -8.27
CA MET A 89 -21.88 -25.66 -9.04
C MET A 89 -21.88 -26.96 -8.24
N ASN A 90 -21.71 -26.86 -6.92
CA ASN A 90 -21.67 -28.00 -6.00
C ASN A 90 -22.66 -27.80 -4.83
N PRO A 91 -23.99 -27.92 -5.05
CA PRO A 91 -24.99 -27.63 -4.02
C PRO A 91 -24.92 -28.52 -2.77
N GLY A 92 -24.31 -29.71 -2.88
CA GLY A 92 -24.10 -30.64 -1.78
C GLY A 92 -22.82 -30.39 -0.98
N ALA A 93 -21.94 -29.48 -1.42
CA ALA A 93 -20.70 -29.18 -0.73
C ALA A 93 -20.98 -28.39 0.56
N SER A 94 -20.33 -28.81 1.64
CA SER A 94 -20.32 -28.08 2.89
C SER A 94 -19.61 -26.73 2.74
N PRO A 95 -19.93 -25.73 3.58
CA PRO A 95 -19.22 -24.45 3.60
C PRO A 95 -17.69 -24.58 3.74
N GLN A 96 -17.22 -25.63 4.43
CA GLN A 96 -15.79 -25.84 4.64
C GLN A 96 -15.10 -26.37 3.37
N GLU A 97 -15.73 -27.28 2.64
CA GLU A 97 -15.20 -27.80 1.37
C GLU A 97 -15.07 -26.68 0.33
N ILE A 98 -16.08 -25.80 0.24
CA ILE A 98 -16.01 -24.62 -0.64
C ILE A 98 -14.86 -23.70 -0.24
N ARG A 99 -14.69 -23.43 1.06
CA ARG A 99 -13.58 -22.61 1.56
C ARG A 99 -12.22 -23.20 1.22
N ASN A 100 -12.04 -24.52 1.39
CA ASN A 100 -10.80 -25.20 1.05
C ASN A 100 -10.51 -25.09 -0.45
N ALA A 101 -11.50 -25.32 -1.32
CA ALA A 101 -11.33 -25.18 -2.77
C ALA A 101 -10.92 -23.75 -3.20
N ILE A 102 -11.45 -22.73 -2.52
CA ILE A 102 -11.04 -21.33 -2.75
C ILE A 102 -9.58 -21.14 -2.32
N LEU A 103 -9.16 -21.64 -1.15
CA LEU A 103 -7.78 -21.53 -0.68
C LEU A 103 -6.79 -22.26 -1.60
N ASP A 104 -7.17 -23.42 -2.13
CA ASP A 104 -6.38 -24.15 -3.12
C ASP A 104 -6.20 -23.31 -4.40
N THR A 105 -7.27 -22.67 -4.85
CA THR A 105 -7.21 -21.74 -6.00
C THR A 105 -6.32 -20.55 -5.72
N LEU A 106 -6.40 -19.94 -4.54
CA LEU A 106 -5.57 -18.79 -4.15
C LEU A 106 -4.08 -19.15 -4.02
N SER A 107 -3.79 -20.43 -3.75
CA SER A 107 -2.41 -20.93 -3.64
C SER A 107 -1.74 -21.14 -5.00
N ASP A 108 -2.52 -21.25 -6.08
CA ASP A 108 -2.05 -21.30 -7.45
C ASP A 108 -2.28 -19.95 -8.15
N ARG A 109 -1.18 -19.24 -8.41
CA ARG A 109 -1.21 -17.91 -9.05
C ARG A 109 -1.95 -17.90 -10.40
N ASN A 110 -1.73 -18.91 -11.24
CA ASN A 110 -2.35 -18.96 -12.56
C ASN A 110 -3.85 -19.25 -12.45
N ALA A 111 -4.24 -20.16 -11.56
CA ALA A 111 -5.64 -20.46 -11.30
C ALA A 111 -6.39 -19.23 -10.77
N TYR A 112 -5.79 -18.54 -9.79
CA TYR A 112 -6.34 -17.31 -9.24
C TYR A 112 -6.45 -16.20 -10.29
N ASP A 113 -5.39 -15.92 -11.05
CA ASP A 113 -5.41 -14.88 -12.09
C ASP A 113 -6.52 -15.11 -13.12
N ASN A 114 -6.71 -16.35 -13.57
CA ASN A 114 -7.73 -16.71 -14.55
C ASN A 114 -9.15 -16.49 -14.00
N ILE A 115 -9.43 -17.01 -12.80
CA ILE A 115 -10.76 -16.90 -12.17
C ILE A 115 -11.05 -15.43 -11.80
N ALA A 116 -10.07 -14.73 -11.23
CA ALA A 116 -10.20 -13.32 -10.90
C ALA A 116 -10.49 -12.48 -12.16
N ALA A 117 -9.80 -12.74 -13.28
CA ALA A 117 -10.05 -12.04 -14.53
C ALA A 117 -11.46 -12.30 -15.09
N GLU A 118 -11.99 -13.53 -14.95
CA GLU A 118 -13.36 -13.86 -15.34
C GLU A 118 -14.39 -13.13 -14.47
N ILE A 119 -14.22 -13.16 -13.15
CA ILE A 119 -15.10 -12.48 -12.18
C ILE A 119 -15.09 -10.97 -12.44
N ILE A 120 -13.92 -10.35 -12.57
CA ILE A 120 -13.78 -8.91 -12.82
C ILE A 120 -14.44 -8.51 -14.15
N ARG A 121 -14.46 -9.39 -15.15
CA ARG A 121 -15.08 -9.11 -16.46
C ARG A 121 -16.60 -9.20 -16.39
N ARG A 122 -17.14 -10.15 -15.63
CA ARG A 122 -18.60 -10.39 -15.53
C ARG A 122 -19.28 -9.49 -14.52
N ASP A 123 -18.60 -9.19 -13.42
CA ASP A 123 -19.14 -8.49 -12.27
C ASP A 123 -18.50 -7.11 -12.10
N ASN A 124 -19.25 -6.17 -11.51
CA ASN A 124 -18.77 -4.81 -11.28
C ASN A 124 -17.86 -4.72 -10.02
N ILE A 125 -16.83 -5.56 -9.93
CA ILE A 125 -15.93 -5.60 -8.77
C ILE A 125 -15.29 -4.23 -8.51
N SER A 126 -14.87 -3.53 -9.55
CA SER A 126 -14.29 -2.19 -9.44
C SER A 126 -15.27 -1.17 -8.83
N GLY A 127 -16.55 -1.22 -9.23
CA GLY A 127 -17.60 -0.38 -8.65
C GLY A 127 -17.87 -0.73 -7.18
N MET A 128 -17.92 -2.02 -6.84
CA MET A 128 -18.08 -2.46 -5.45
C MET A 128 -16.92 -2.03 -4.55
N VAL A 129 -15.68 -2.14 -5.03
CA VAL A 129 -14.50 -1.62 -4.31
C VAL A 129 -14.64 -0.12 -4.08
N ARG A 130 -15.10 0.65 -5.09
CA ARG A 130 -15.32 2.10 -4.95
C ARG A 130 -16.41 2.42 -3.92
N GLU A 131 -17.50 1.66 -3.87
CA GLU A 131 -18.53 1.82 -2.85
C GLU A 131 -18.00 1.59 -1.43
N VAL A 132 -17.21 0.53 -1.23
CA VAL A 132 -16.56 0.24 0.06
C VAL A 132 -15.59 1.36 0.44
N LEU A 133 -14.79 1.86 -0.51
CA LEU A 133 -13.87 2.98 -0.26
C LEU A 133 -14.63 4.28 0.09
N ASN A 134 -15.78 4.54 -0.52
CA ASN A 134 -16.62 5.69 -0.18
C ASN A 134 -17.23 5.57 1.22
N GLU A 135 -17.63 4.35 1.63
CA GLU A 135 -18.03 4.10 3.02
C GLU A 135 -16.86 4.25 3.99
N GLU A 136 -15.66 3.79 3.61
CA GLU A 136 -14.46 3.98 4.41
C GLU A 136 -14.10 5.45 4.58
N ALA A 137 -14.15 6.25 3.51
CA ALA A 137 -13.91 7.69 3.58
C ALA A 137 -14.86 8.37 4.58
N ARG A 138 -16.15 8.02 4.55
CA ARG A 138 -17.15 8.50 5.52
C ARG A 138 -16.84 8.04 6.95
N HIS A 139 -16.50 6.77 7.13
CA HIS A 139 -16.08 6.23 8.43
C HIS A 139 -14.85 6.98 8.97
N LEU A 140 -13.85 7.20 8.13
CA LEU A 140 -12.62 7.89 8.49
C LEU A 140 -12.89 9.35 8.82
N ALA A 141 -13.75 10.06 8.09
CA ALA A 141 -14.13 11.43 8.39
C ALA A 141 -14.70 11.57 9.82
N VAL A 142 -15.61 10.67 10.21
CA VAL A 142 -16.16 10.65 11.58
C VAL A 142 -15.06 10.29 12.60
N LYS A 143 -14.31 9.21 12.37
CA LYS A 143 -13.24 8.76 13.29
C LYS A 143 -12.17 9.84 13.50
N ASN A 144 -11.75 10.51 12.43
CA ASN A 144 -10.72 11.54 12.46
C ASN A 144 -11.21 12.77 13.23
N ARG A 145 -12.47 13.19 13.02
CA ARG A 145 -13.09 14.28 13.79
C ARG A 145 -13.11 13.98 15.28
N VAL A 146 -13.61 12.81 15.66
CA VAL A 146 -13.68 12.35 17.07
C VAL A 146 -12.29 12.32 17.73
N TYR A 147 -11.28 11.87 16.99
CA TYR A 147 -9.89 11.86 17.45
C TYR A 147 -9.32 13.28 17.63
N GLN A 148 -9.53 14.17 16.67
CA GLN A 148 -9.06 15.57 16.75
C GLN A 148 -9.73 16.36 17.87
N GLU A 149 -11.02 16.12 18.09
CA GLU A 149 -11.81 16.74 19.15
C GLU A 149 -11.61 16.07 20.51
N ASN A 150 -10.82 14.99 20.59
CA ASN A 150 -10.54 14.20 21.79
C ASN A 150 -11.80 13.87 22.61
N ARG A 151 -12.84 13.39 21.94
CA ARG A 151 -14.14 13.07 22.58
C ARG A 151 -14.61 11.66 22.22
N ALA A 152 -15.75 11.27 22.79
CA ALA A 152 -16.46 10.06 22.40
C ALA A 152 -17.39 10.29 21.19
N TYR A 153 -17.74 9.20 20.49
CA TYR A 153 -18.74 9.22 19.43
C TYR A 153 -20.12 9.62 19.96
N SER A 154 -20.77 10.56 19.27
CA SER A 154 -22.17 10.93 19.52
C SER A 154 -23.13 9.82 19.09
N PRO A 155 -24.40 9.83 19.55
CA PRO A 155 -25.42 8.88 19.09
C PRO A 155 -25.61 8.90 17.57
N ASP A 156 -25.70 10.09 16.98
CA ASP A 156 -25.89 10.26 15.52
C ASP A 156 -24.70 9.72 14.73
N GLU A 157 -23.47 9.95 15.20
CA GLU A 157 -22.26 9.39 14.59
C GLU A 157 -22.26 7.86 14.64
N ARG A 158 -22.67 7.26 15.77
CA ARG A 158 -22.80 5.80 15.88
C ARG A 158 -23.84 5.26 14.91
N GLU A 159 -24.94 5.98 14.70
CA GLU A 159 -25.97 5.61 13.73
C GLU A 159 -25.45 5.71 12.29
N VAL A 160 -24.70 6.77 11.94
CA VAL A 160 -24.05 6.87 10.62
C VAL A 160 -23.11 5.69 10.40
N LEU A 161 -22.26 5.36 11.39
CA LEU A 161 -21.31 4.26 11.30
C LEU A 161 -22.00 2.88 11.21
N SER A 162 -23.16 2.71 11.86
CA SER A 162 -23.92 1.45 11.80
C SER A 162 -24.53 1.19 10.42
N ARG A 163 -24.77 2.24 9.63
CA ARG A 163 -25.33 2.16 8.27
C ARG A 163 -24.30 1.82 7.18
N LEU A 164 -23.00 1.83 7.49
CA LEU A 164 -21.92 1.50 6.55
C LEU A 164 -21.77 -0.02 6.37
N LYS A 165 -22.80 -0.64 5.79
CA LYS A 165 -22.95 -2.10 5.74
C LYS A 165 -21.87 -2.79 4.91
N ASN A 166 -21.48 -2.21 3.77
CA ASN A 166 -20.49 -2.82 2.89
C ASN A 166 -19.11 -2.83 3.58
N LEU A 167 -18.74 -1.72 4.22
CA LEU A 167 -17.50 -1.60 4.99
C LEU A 167 -17.49 -2.57 6.18
N GLN A 168 -18.60 -2.69 6.92
CA GLN A 168 -18.70 -3.63 8.04
C GLN A 168 -18.52 -5.08 7.58
N LYS A 169 -19.17 -5.46 6.47
CA LYS A 169 -19.05 -6.80 5.87
C LYS A 169 -17.60 -7.09 5.49
N ILE A 170 -16.96 -6.16 4.77
CA ILE A 170 -15.57 -6.30 4.35
C ILE A 170 -14.62 -6.41 5.55
N ARG A 171 -14.78 -5.54 6.57
CA ARG A 171 -13.94 -5.60 7.78
C ARG A 171 -14.12 -6.88 8.57
N ALA A 172 -15.34 -7.39 8.68
CA ALA A 172 -15.60 -8.69 9.29
C ALA A 172 -14.90 -9.81 8.52
N GLY A 173 -15.03 -9.82 7.18
CA GLY A 173 -14.38 -10.81 6.32
C GLY A 173 -12.85 -10.76 6.36
N MET A 174 -12.26 -9.56 6.43
CA MET A 174 -10.82 -9.37 6.63
C MET A 174 -10.37 -9.92 7.98
N LYS A 175 -11.11 -9.64 9.06
CA LYS A 175 -10.78 -10.13 10.41
C LYS A 175 -10.87 -11.65 10.51
N GLU A 176 -11.90 -12.25 9.91
CA GLU A 176 -12.10 -13.70 9.89
C GLU A 176 -10.93 -14.43 9.21
N ARG A 177 -10.31 -13.82 8.19
CA ARG A 177 -9.24 -14.40 7.35
C ARG A 177 -7.84 -13.91 7.71
N ASP A 178 -7.69 -13.12 8.77
CA ASP A 178 -6.44 -12.44 9.16
C ASP A 178 -5.78 -11.65 8.02
N PHE A 179 -6.59 -11.01 7.16
CA PHE A 179 -6.07 -10.12 6.13
C PHE A 179 -5.55 -8.85 6.78
N LYS A 180 -4.25 -8.59 6.59
CA LYS A 180 -3.54 -7.49 7.23
C LYS A 180 -2.63 -6.80 6.23
N ILE A 181 -2.30 -5.56 6.58
CA ILE A 181 -1.25 -4.80 5.92
C ILE A 181 -0.13 -4.66 6.93
N VAL A 182 1.07 -5.10 6.60
CA VAL A 182 2.23 -5.02 7.48
C VAL A 182 3.17 -3.98 6.91
N LEU A 183 3.42 -2.93 7.68
CA LEU A 183 4.46 -1.94 7.41
C LEU A 183 5.72 -2.36 8.17
N THR A 184 6.84 -2.42 7.47
CA THR A 184 8.16 -2.65 8.07
C THR A 184 9.12 -1.57 7.62
N MET A 185 9.88 -1.00 8.55
CA MET A 185 11.01 -0.10 8.28
C MET A 185 12.26 -0.72 8.86
N GLU A 186 13.31 -0.83 8.06
CA GLU A 186 14.58 -1.44 8.43
C GLU A 186 15.72 -0.64 7.83
N ALA A 187 16.81 -0.46 8.56
CA ALA A 187 18.03 0.12 8.03
C ALA A 187 19.16 -0.89 8.09
N ASN A 188 19.74 -1.15 6.92
CA ASN A 188 20.83 -2.09 6.75
C ASN A 188 21.80 -1.61 5.66
N GLU A 189 23.09 -1.81 5.85
CA GLU A 189 24.14 -1.54 4.84
C GLU A 189 24.05 -0.14 4.17
N GLY A 190 23.67 0.90 4.93
CA GLY A 190 23.55 2.26 4.39
C GLY A 190 22.29 2.53 3.55
N VAL A 191 21.31 1.62 3.60
CA VAL A 191 20.01 1.74 2.92
C VAL A 191 18.89 1.61 3.93
N ILE A 192 17.85 2.43 3.80
CA ILE A 192 16.58 2.26 4.51
C ILE A 192 15.62 1.51 3.59
N TYR A 193 15.16 0.37 4.06
CA TYR A 193 14.10 -0.40 3.44
C TYR A 193 12.78 -0.13 4.13
N ILE A 194 11.79 0.30 3.36
CA ILE A 194 10.41 0.43 3.83
C ILE A 194 9.55 -0.53 3.02
N SER A 195 8.98 -1.52 3.68
CA SER A 195 8.14 -2.54 3.05
C SER A 195 6.69 -2.41 3.50
N VAL A 196 5.78 -2.43 2.53
CA VAL A 196 4.34 -2.57 2.76
C VAL A 196 3.92 -3.91 2.15
N THR A 197 3.53 -4.84 3.01
CA THR A 197 3.05 -6.17 2.63
C THR A 197 1.55 -6.26 2.87
N ASN A 198 0.79 -6.74 1.90
CA ASN A 198 -0.61 -7.08 2.11
C ASN A 198 -0.89 -8.52 1.70
N THR A 199 -1.83 -9.16 2.41
CA THR A 199 -2.18 -10.59 2.24
C THR A 199 -2.79 -10.93 0.88
N ALA A 200 -3.10 -9.93 0.05
CA ALA A 200 -3.68 -10.19 -1.26
C ALA A 200 -2.59 -10.40 -2.33
N PRO A 201 -2.64 -11.51 -3.09
CA PRO A 201 -1.81 -11.67 -4.26
C PRO A 201 -2.15 -10.61 -5.31
N ILE A 202 -1.14 -9.96 -5.89
CA ILE A 202 -1.33 -8.99 -6.97
C ILE A 202 -1.66 -9.75 -8.25
N LEU A 203 -2.73 -9.33 -8.90
CA LEU A 203 -3.13 -9.89 -10.20
C LEU A 203 -2.14 -9.47 -11.27
N SER A 204 -1.83 -10.37 -12.21
CA SER A 204 -0.87 -10.07 -13.28
C SER A 204 -1.29 -8.85 -14.13
N ASN A 205 -2.60 -8.67 -14.34
CA ASN A 205 -3.13 -7.48 -15.02
C ASN A 205 -2.97 -6.19 -14.21
N ASP A 206 -3.11 -6.25 -12.88
CA ASP A 206 -2.91 -5.08 -12.02
C ASP A 206 -1.43 -4.68 -11.98
N LEU A 207 -0.51 -5.66 -11.92
CA LEU A 207 0.93 -5.43 -12.01
C LEU A 207 1.31 -4.81 -13.36
N ALA A 208 0.84 -5.39 -14.47
CA ALA A 208 1.09 -4.87 -15.81
C ALA A 208 0.60 -3.42 -15.95
N ARG A 209 -0.59 -3.11 -15.41
CA ARG A 209 -1.13 -1.73 -15.40
C ARG A 209 -0.26 -0.77 -14.58
N ILE A 210 0.26 -1.20 -13.43
CA ILE A 210 1.18 -0.38 -12.62
C ILE A 210 2.44 -0.07 -13.41
N LEU A 211 3.06 -1.08 -14.02
CA LEU A 211 4.29 -0.91 -14.79
C LEU A 211 4.07 -0.01 -16.02
N GLU A 212 2.93 -0.17 -16.71
CA GLU A 212 2.55 0.69 -17.83
C GLU A 212 2.41 2.15 -17.41
N LYS A 213 1.67 2.41 -16.33
CA LYS A 213 1.45 3.77 -15.82
C LYS A 213 2.74 4.45 -15.37
N ARG A 214 3.67 3.70 -14.76
CA ARG A 214 5.00 4.23 -14.41
C ARG A 214 5.83 4.55 -15.65
N ARG A 215 5.72 3.74 -16.71
CA ARG A 215 6.42 4.00 -17.99
C ARG A 215 5.85 5.24 -18.69
N GLU A 216 4.52 5.35 -18.76
CA GLU A 216 3.81 6.51 -19.30
C GLU A 216 4.20 7.79 -18.54
N HIS A 217 4.17 7.77 -17.21
CA HIS A 217 4.57 8.90 -16.36
C HIS A 217 6.01 9.34 -16.64
N ARG A 218 6.94 8.38 -16.70
CA ARG A 218 8.34 8.68 -17.03
C ARG A 218 8.49 9.34 -18.40
N GLN A 219 7.84 8.79 -19.42
CA GLN A 219 7.90 9.35 -20.76
C GLN A 219 7.37 10.79 -20.77
N CYS A 220 6.22 11.04 -20.15
CA CYS A 220 5.68 12.40 -20.03
C CYS A 220 6.67 13.34 -19.32
N ARG A 221 7.37 12.87 -18.29
CA ARG A 221 8.36 13.67 -17.56
C ARG A 221 9.60 13.99 -18.40
N GLU A 222 10.15 13.00 -19.12
CA GLU A 222 11.29 13.17 -20.02
C GLU A 222 11.00 14.18 -21.15
N GLU A 223 9.75 14.24 -21.58
CA GLU A 223 9.26 15.18 -22.59
C GLU A 223 8.87 16.57 -22.00
N GLY A 224 8.99 16.77 -20.68
CA GLY A 224 8.56 18.02 -20.02
C GLY A 224 7.04 18.20 -19.93
N ARG A 225 6.27 17.15 -20.18
CA ARG A 225 4.79 17.10 -20.19
C ARG A 225 4.22 16.34 -18.98
N GLU A 226 4.92 16.31 -17.86
CA GLU A 226 4.51 15.59 -16.64
C GLU A 226 3.10 16.02 -16.15
N TYR A 227 2.77 17.30 -16.27
CA TYR A 227 1.44 17.81 -15.91
C TYR A 227 0.30 17.17 -16.72
N GLU A 228 0.54 16.82 -17.99
CA GLU A 228 -0.46 16.20 -18.86
C GLU A 228 -0.79 14.78 -18.39
N PHE A 229 0.22 14.03 -17.94
CA PHE A 229 0.01 12.73 -17.33
C PHE A 229 -0.97 12.86 -16.15
N PHE A 230 -0.73 13.81 -15.25
CA PHE A 230 -1.59 14.00 -14.08
C PHE A 230 -2.99 14.44 -14.48
N VAL A 231 -3.15 15.42 -15.38
CA VAL A 231 -4.47 15.87 -15.85
C VAL A 231 -5.27 14.73 -16.47
N ASN A 232 -4.62 13.89 -17.29
CA ASN A 232 -5.29 12.79 -17.98
C ASN A 232 -5.61 11.61 -17.06
N ASN A 233 -4.98 11.53 -15.88
CA ASN A 233 -5.10 10.42 -14.94
C ASN A 233 -5.67 10.82 -13.57
N ILE A 234 -6.11 12.07 -13.38
CA ILE A 234 -6.84 12.49 -12.18
C ILE A 234 -8.17 11.71 -12.14
N ASP A 235 -8.28 10.84 -11.14
CA ASP A 235 -9.56 10.26 -10.75
C ASP A 235 -10.33 11.32 -9.95
N THR A 236 -11.40 11.86 -10.53
CA THR A 236 -12.25 12.91 -9.91
C THR A 236 -13.17 12.37 -8.81
N SER A 237 -13.04 11.10 -8.42
CA SER A 237 -13.75 10.59 -7.26
C SER A 237 -13.16 11.17 -5.96
N GLU A 238 -14.03 11.57 -5.03
CA GLU A 238 -13.69 12.16 -3.70
C GLU A 238 -12.75 11.30 -2.84
N SER A 239 -12.39 10.12 -3.31
CA SER A 239 -11.56 9.14 -2.64
C SER A 239 -10.06 9.34 -2.91
N GLY A 240 -9.67 10.23 -3.84
CA GLY A 240 -8.26 10.61 -4.06
C GLY A 240 -7.39 9.50 -4.66
N PHE A 241 -8.00 8.46 -5.21
CA PHE A 241 -7.34 7.22 -5.63
C PHE A 241 -7.19 7.17 -7.16
N GLY A 242 -6.08 7.67 -7.72
CA GLY A 242 -5.87 7.57 -9.18
C GLY A 242 -4.40 7.54 -9.63
N LEU A 243 -3.51 8.20 -8.91
CA LEU A 243 -2.14 8.47 -9.37
C LEU A 243 -1.11 7.47 -8.80
N GLY A 244 -1.35 6.95 -7.59
CA GLY A 244 -0.66 5.78 -7.02
C GLY A 244 0.86 5.81 -7.18
N TYR A 245 1.40 4.86 -7.94
CA TYR A 245 2.85 4.72 -8.14
C TYR A 245 3.50 5.89 -8.89
N ALA A 246 2.78 6.62 -9.73
CA ALA A 246 3.34 7.82 -10.36
C ALA A 246 3.59 8.94 -9.34
N THR A 247 2.74 9.07 -8.32
CA THR A 247 2.96 9.98 -7.19
C THR A 247 4.19 9.56 -6.39
N ILE A 248 4.36 8.25 -6.14
CA ILE A 248 5.57 7.71 -5.49
C ILE A 248 6.82 8.05 -6.32
N ASP A 249 6.77 7.88 -7.64
CA ASP A 249 7.87 8.19 -8.54
C ASP A 249 8.24 9.69 -8.48
N CYS A 250 7.26 10.60 -8.43
CA CYS A 250 7.52 12.03 -8.26
C CYS A 250 8.25 12.34 -6.94
N HIS A 251 7.80 11.79 -5.81
CA HIS A 251 8.43 12.04 -4.52
C HIS A 251 9.86 11.47 -4.48
N LEU A 252 10.09 10.26 -5.02
CA LEU A 252 11.44 9.69 -5.13
C LEU A 252 12.35 10.57 -5.99
N LEU A 253 11.87 11.05 -7.13
CA LEU A 253 12.64 11.95 -8.00
C LEU A 253 12.92 13.30 -7.33
N ASN A 254 11.97 13.85 -6.56
CA ASN A 254 12.17 15.06 -5.77
C ASN A 254 13.25 14.88 -4.69
N MET A 255 13.44 13.66 -4.19
CA MET A 255 14.54 13.28 -3.31
C MET A 255 15.85 12.97 -4.07
N GLY A 256 15.85 12.98 -5.40
CA GLY A 256 17.01 12.63 -6.23
C GLY A 256 17.25 11.13 -6.34
N ILE A 257 16.25 10.31 -6.01
CA ILE A 257 16.29 8.85 -6.08
C ILE A 257 15.65 8.40 -7.39
N ASN A 258 16.32 7.50 -8.11
CA ASN A 258 15.73 6.87 -9.30
C ASN A 258 14.64 5.86 -8.87
N PRO A 259 13.36 6.06 -9.22
CA PRO A 259 12.28 5.17 -8.82
C PRO A 259 12.39 3.75 -9.36
N GLU A 260 13.09 3.52 -10.47
CA GLU A 260 13.24 2.18 -11.04
C GLU A 260 14.07 1.24 -10.16
N HIS A 261 15.06 1.79 -9.48
CA HIS A 261 15.95 1.02 -8.60
C HIS A 261 15.47 1.05 -7.15
N ALA A 262 14.62 2.03 -6.80
CA ALA A 262 14.15 2.21 -5.44
C ALA A 262 12.86 1.44 -5.13
N ILE A 263 12.08 1.02 -6.13
CA ILE A 263 10.83 0.28 -5.91
C ILE A 263 10.98 -1.15 -6.39
N ASP A 264 10.79 -2.10 -5.48
CA ASP A 264 10.72 -3.53 -5.74
C ASP A 264 9.32 -4.05 -5.37
N ILE A 265 8.73 -4.90 -6.22
CA ILE A 265 7.39 -5.47 -6.03
C ILE A 265 7.50 -7.00 -6.09
N ASP A 266 7.45 -7.65 -4.93
CA ASP A 266 7.37 -9.10 -4.81
C ASP A 266 5.90 -9.55 -4.77
N SER A 267 5.59 -10.64 -5.49
CA SER A 267 4.24 -11.12 -5.79
C SER A 267 4.07 -12.63 -5.65
N ASN A 268 4.87 -13.29 -4.81
CA ASN A 268 4.83 -14.75 -4.69
C ASN A 268 3.52 -15.29 -4.09
N ARG A 269 3.14 -14.86 -2.89
CA ARG A 269 1.90 -15.28 -2.19
C ARG A 269 1.14 -14.07 -1.69
N ASP A 270 1.87 -13.23 -0.97
CA ASP A 270 1.45 -11.89 -0.61
C ASP A 270 2.03 -10.89 -1.63
N THR A 271 1.49 -9.68 -1.65
CA THR A 271 2.14 -8.59 -2.37
C THR A 271 2.97 -7.80 -1.38
N THR A 272 4.28 -7.70 -1.64
CA THR A 272 5.18 -6.84 -0.87
C THR A 272 5.77 -5.80 -1.79
N VAL A 273 5.58 -4.53 -1.45
CA VAL A 273 6.26 -3.43 -2.12
C VAL A 273 7.33 -2.90 -1.19
N ARG A 274 8.57 -2.87 -1.66
CA ARG A 274 9.74 -2.38 -0.91
C ARG A 274 10.27 -1.11 -1.56
N LEU A 275 10.40 -0.07 -0.76
CA LEU A 275 11.17 1.14 -1.06
C LEU A 275 12.59 0.98 -0.52
N ALA A 276 13.59 1.19 -1.36
CA ALA A 276 15.00 1.22 -0.99
C ALA A 276 15.52 2.66 -1.08
N LEU A 277 15.87 3.25 0.06
CA LEU A 277 16.28 4.63 0.18
C LEU A 277 17.77 4.70 0.58
N PRO A 278 18.68 4.99 -0.36
CA PRO A 278 20.11 5.07 -0.08
C PRO A 278 20.44 6.28 0.81
N ILE A 279 20.94 6.03 2.03
CA ILE A 279 21.19 7.08 3.03
C ILE A 279 22.24 8.06 2.53
N GLU A 280 23.34 7.58 1.96
CA GLU A 280 24.42 8.46 1.46
C GLU A 280 23.95 9.42 0.36
N ALA A 281 23.09 8.95 -0.55
CA ALA A 281 22.56 9.79 -1.62
C ALA A 281 21.63 10.89 -1.08
N LEU A 282 20.81 10.54 -0.08
CA LEU A 282 19.96 11.51 0.61
C LEU A 282 20.78 12.53 1.40
N MET A 283 21.80 12.09 2.15
CA MET A 283 22.67 12.99 2.92
C MET A 283 23.39 14.00 2.02
N LYS A 284 23.94 13.57 0.87
CA LYS A 284 24.58 14.48 -0.10
C LYS A 284 23.67 15.58 -0.62
N LYS A 285 22.36 15.38 -0.58
CA LYS A 285 21.36 16.36 -1.00
C LYS A 285 20.92 17.28 0.15
N CYS A 286 21.23 16.92 1.40
CA CYS A 286 21.02 17.79 2.57
C CYS A 286 22.15 18.82 2.76
N ASP A 287 23.34 18.57 2.20
CA ASP A 287 24.46 19.52 2.19
C ASP A 287 24.45 20.34 0.87
N PRO A 288 24.05 21.62 0.89
CA PRO A 288 24.01 22.49 -0.29
C PRO A 288 25.40 22.91 -0.80
#